data_AF-W2WA77-F1
#
_entry.id   AF-W2WA77-F1
#
_cell.length_a   1.000
_cell.length_b   1.000
_cell.length_c   1.000
_cell.angle_alpha   90.00
_cell.angle_beta   90.00
_cell.angle_gamma   90.00
#
_symmetry.space_group_name_H-M   'P 1'
#
loop_
_entity.id
_entity.type
_entity.pdbx_description
1 polymer ?
#
loop_
_entity_poly.entity_id
_entity_poly.type
_entity_poly.pdbx_seq_one_letter_code
_entity_poly.pdbx_strand_id
1 'polypeptide(L)'
;MRLLRLVLSFAVLLSTTKASIFAGYTVGRQFQYIGKFCFSWTSTLDDIAGRIAGEIETDVDGLQVAIYDDEALFWNFVMTDISCDCYCKVSAQHTKGVFNVTATNSHHVTPFTFNVDIREHLRPRFWYVALARCVPGGDQYKPSFTEITETNFRKYYFSSWFKIHMTQGDGSELPVQQQGLPAIYAVMAAVAGAAAAAQLVAVRRMRQSESFHPIMRILTLVVLFFFLCNALLFIHFTTYEFNGLGVPFFKYAARITDVFVRVGTLLLAMVIAKGWTINSVTLDGQIKLSCVILAILVLYLSMAMWYLVWLDPASTLYIYDSWPGLGICLLQVCVLGWFVNTILETRSYEKASTKRYFFLRVSTGSDTCYRTNPVLTPRFSDVLPVFGVFRSPAYYRARCFLLVAVGA
;
A
#
# COMPACT_ATOMS: atom_id res chain seq x y z
N MET A 1 29.87 4.16 9.51
CA MET A 1 29.37 5.18 10.49
C MET A 1 29.14 6.57 9.87
N ARG A 2 30.06 7.12 9.04
CA ARG A 2 29.85 8.45 8.41
C ARG A 2 28.68 8.52 7.41
N LEU A 3 28.48 7.46 6.60
CA LEU A 3 27.38 7.40 5.63
C LEU A 3 25.99 7.32 6.31
N LEU A 4 25.89 6.54 7.39
CA LEU A 4 24.65 6.40 8.17
C LEU A 4 24.27 7.74 8.84
N ARG A 5 25.25 8.48 9.37
CA ARG A 5 25.03 9.82 9.91
C ARG A 5 24.56 10.79 8.82
N LEU A 6 25.16 10.77 7.63
CA LEU A 6 24.76 11.61 6.50
C LEU A 6 23.34 11.33 6.00
N VAL A 7 22.92 10.06 5.96
CA VAL A 7 21.55 9.67 5.58
C VAL A 7 20.54 10.11 6.65
N LEU A 8 20.87 9.96 7.94
CA LEU A 8 20.06 10.49 9.04
C LEU A 8 19.98 12.03 9.03
N SER A 9 21.06 12.73 8.63
CA SER A 9 21.06 14.18 8.50
C SER A 9 20.19 14.67 7.35
N PHE A 10 20.14 13.95 6.23
CA PHE A 10 19.31 14.33 5.07
C PHE A 10 17.81 14.09 5.34
N ALA A 11 17.47 13.11 6.17
CA ALA A 11 16.08 12.83 6.57
C ALA A 11 15.48 13.90 7.50
N VAL A 12 16.29 14.73 8.16
CA VAL A 12 15.83 15.74 9.13
C VAL A 12 15.53 17.11 8.47
N LEU A 13 15.92 17.32 7.21
CA LEU A 13 15.80 18.62 6.50
C LEU A 13 14.53 18.80 5.66
N LEU A 14 13.59 17.87 5.72
CA LEU A 14 12.35 17.87 4.92
C LEU A 14 11.16 18.37 5.76
N SER A 15 11.16 19.63 6.16
CA SER A 15 10.11 20.19 7.03
C SER A 15 9.51 21.47 6.49
N THR A 16 8.95 21.42 5.28
CA THR A 16 7.81 22.25 4.85
C THR A 16 7.11 21.54 3.70
N THR A 17 5.95 20.93 3.96
CA THR A 17 5.24 20.04 3.01
C THR A 17 3.91 20.66 2.58
N LYS A 18 3.58 20.56 1.28
CA LYS A 18 2.34 21.08 0.65
C LYS A 18 1.53 19.93 0.04
N ALA A 19 1.31 18.86 0.81
CA ALA A 19 0.90 17.55 0.30
C ALA A 19 -0.60 17.20 0.47
N SER A 20 -1.41 18.04 1.11
CA SER A 20 -2.80 17.69 1.48
C SER A 20 -3.89 18.33 0.63
N ILE A 21 -3.53 19.01 -0.46
CA ILE A 21 -4.51 19.74 -1.27
C ILE A 21 -5.14 18.80 -2.31
N PHE A 22 -6.42 18.48 -2.13
CA PHE A 22 -7.26 17.85 -3.14
C PHE A 22 -7.92 18.94 -3.97
N ALA A 23 -7.45 19.15 -5.20
CA ALA A 23 -8.03 20.13 -6.10
C ALA A 23 -8.38 19.51 -7.45
N GLY A 24 -9.48 19.95 -8.05
CA GLY A 24 -9.88 19.48 -9.36
C GLY A 24 -11.27 19.95 -9.79
N TYR A 25 -11.66 19.47 -10.96
CA TYR A 25 -13.02 19.60 -11.49
C TYR A 25 -13.68 18.23 -11.48
N THR A 26 -14.95 18.18 -11.08
CA THR A 26 -15.72 16.95 -11.13
C THR A 26 -17.10 17.16 -11.75
N VAL A 27 -17.56 16.13 -12.43
CA VAL A 27 -18.92 16.00 -12.91
C VAL A 27 -19.50 14.76 -12.25
N GLY A 28 -20.36 14.97 -11.26
CA GLY A 28 -20.95 13.90 -10.46
C GLY A 28 -22.43 13.72 -10.77
N ARG A 29 -22.94 12.50 -10.54
CA ARG A 29 -24.38 12.22 -10.52
C ARG A 29 -24.81 11.99 -9.08
N GLN A 30 -25.58 12.92 -8.53
CA GLN A 30 -26.13 12.95 -7.16
C GLN A 30 -25.15 12.82 -6.00
N PHE A 31 -24.15 11.95 -6.06
CA PHE A 31 -23.16 11.72 -5.02
C PHE A 31 -21.80 11.43 -5.65
N GLN A 32 -20.79 12.18 -5.26
CA GLN A 32 -19.44 12.09 -5.80
C GLN A 32 -18.42 12.10 -4.67
N TYR A 33 -17.65 11.03 -4.55
CA TYR A 33 -16.48 10.99 -3.67
C TYR A 33 -15.40 11.94 -4.17
N ILE A 34 -14.82 12.73 -3.26
CA ILE A 34 -13.76 13.68 -3.56
C ILE A 34 -12.41 13.20 -3.05
N GLY A 35 -12.34 12.81 -1.79
CA GLY A 35 -11.08 12.45 -1.17
C GLY A 35 -11.23 11.92 0.24
N LYS A 36 -10.16 11.30 0.73
CA LYS A 36 -10.05 10.80 2.09
C LYS A 36 -8.70 11.14 2.69
N PHE A 37 -8.67 11.31 3.99
CA PHE A 37 -7.46 11.61 4.74
C PHE A 37 -7.51 10.93 6.10
N CYS A 38 -6.35 10.48 6.58
CA CYS A 38 -6.24 9.81 7.87
C CYS A 38 -5.70 10.79 8.89
N PHE A 39 -6.56 11.23 9.80
CA PHE A 39 -6.19 12.14 10.89
C PHE A 39 -5.63 11.36 12.06
N SER A 40 -4.74 12.01 12.82
CA SER A 40 -4.24 11.51 14.10
C SER A 40 -5.32 11.57 15.17
N TRP A 41 -4.94 11.31 16.42
CA TRP A 41 -5.79 11.44 17.59
C TRP A 41 -5.05 12.18 18.69
N THR A 42 -5.80 12.78 19.59
CA THR A 42 -5.34 13.50 20.78
C THR A 42 -5.81 12.77 22.04
N SER A 43 -5.09 12.87 23.15
CA SER A 43 -5.51 12.21 24.40
C SER A 43 -6.86 12.69 24.94
N THR A 44 -7.28 13.86 24.49
CA THR A 44 -8.38 14.66 25.02
C THR A 44 -9.27 15.09 23.87
N LEU A 45 -10.59 14.96 24.06
CA LEU A 45 -11.58 15.26 23.03
C LEU A 45 -11.64 16.76 22.69
N ASP A 46 -11.17 17.62 23.60
CA ASP A 46 -11.18 19.07 23.40
C ASP A 46 -10.12 19.53 22.39
N ASP A 47 -9.05 18.75 22.22
CA ASP A 47 -7.96 19.07 21.33
C ASP A 47 -8.29 18.75 19.87
N ILE A 48 -7.81 19.60 18.98
CA ILE A 48 -8.02 19.47 17.54
C ILE A 48 -6.99 18.47 17.00
N ALA A 49 -7.47 17.32 16.55
CA ALA A 49 -6.67 16.30 15.89
C ALA A 49 -6.32 16.65 14.43
N GLY A 50 -7.13 17.50 13.80
CA GLY A 50 -6.86 18.05 12.46
C GLY A 50 -7.98 18.97 11.97
N ARG A 51 -7.84 19.49 10.75
CA ARG A 51 -8.79 20.40 10.11
C ARG A 51 -9.04 20.02 8.67
N ILE A 52 -10.28 20.18 8.24
CA ILE A 52 -10.69 20.09 6.84
C ILE A 52 -11.20 21.47 6.45
N ALA A 53 -10.48 22.16 5.57
CA ALA A 53 -10.90 23.41 4.97
C ALA A 53 -11.12 23.20 3.47
N GLY A 54 -12.08 23.90 2.87
CA GLY A 54 -12.29 23.78 1.44
C GLY A 54 -12.96 24.99 0.80
N GLU A 55 -12.67 25.15 -0.48
CA GLU A 55 -13.25 26.12 -1.41
C GLU A 55 -13.98 25.34 -2.50
N ILE A 56 -15.24 25.69 -2.77
CA ILE A 56 -16.07 25.03 -3.76
C ILE A 56 -16.73 26.08 -4.63
N GLU A 57 -16.62 25.89 -5.93
CA GLU A 57 -17.29 26.69 -6.95
C GLU A 57 -18.22 25.79 -7.74
N THR A 58 -19.46 26.23 -7.92
CA THR A 58 -20.47 25.50 -8.66
C THR A 58 -21.47 26.47 -9.28
N ASP A 59 -21.99 26.08 -10.44
CA ASP A 59 -23.05 26.77 -11.16
C ASP A 59 -24.43 26.21 -10.85
N VAL A 60 -24.54 25.25 -9.91
CA VAL A 60 -25.79 24.54 -9.66
C VAL A 60 -26.29 24.68 -8.21
N ASP A 61 -27.59 24.97 -8.05
CA ASP A 61 -28.21 25.20 -6.74
C ASP A 61 -28.54 23.90 -5.99
N GLY A 62 -28.31 23.83 -4.68
CA GLY A 62 -28.63 22.64 -3.88
C GLY A 62 -27.53 21.56 -3.90
N LEU A 63 -26.32 21.93 -4.28
CA LEU A 63 -25.12 21.12 -4.00
C LEU A 63 -24.80 21.19 -2.51
N GLN A 64 -24.37 20.07 -1.94
CA GLN A 64 -24.02 19.92 -0.54
C GLN A 64 -22.65 19.25 -0.42
N VAL A 65 -21.87 19.67 0.57
CA VAL A 65 -20.67 18.96 1.01
C VAL A 65 -21.05 18.08 2.18
N ALA A 66 -20.75 16.79 2.10
CA ALA A 66 -20.96 15.86 3.19
C ALA A 66 -19.63 15.28 3.65
N ILE A 67 -19.46 15.23 4.97
CA ILE A 67 -18.26 14.76 5.65
C ILE A 67 -18.61 13.50 6.45
N TYR A 68 -17.77 12.49 6.35
CA TYR A 68 -17.94 11.18 6.98
C TYR A 68 -16.65 10.76 7.68
N ASP A 69 -16.75 9.86 8.65
CA ASP A 69 -15.63 9.11 9.21
C ASP A 69 -15.71 7.62 8.81
N ASP A 70 -14.77 6.82 9.33
CA ASP A 70 -14.65 5.39 9.07
C ASP A 70 -15.51 4.51 9.99
N GLU A 71 -16.39 5.10 10.81
CA GLU A 71 -17.32 4.36 11.65
C GLU A 71 -18.37 3.62 10.81
N ALA A 72 -18.85 2.49 11.33
CA ALA A 72 -19.73 1.58 10.61
C ALA A 72 -21.02 2.23 10.11
N LEU A 73 -21.55 3.23 10.84
CA LEU A 73 -22.80 3.93 10.55
C LEU A 73 -22.64 5.10 9.56
N PHE A 74 -21.42 5.45 9.14
CA PHE A 74 -21.14 6.60 8.28
C PHE A 74 -20.72 6.14 6.89
N TRP A 75 -19.44 6.32 6.51
CA TRP A 75 -18.97 6.06 5.13
C TRP A 75 -19.30 4.64 4.67
N ASN A 76 -19.08 3.64 5.53
CA ASN A 76 -19.34 2.25 5.18
C ASN A 76 -20.83 2.00 4.92
N PHE A 77 -21.72 2.52 5.78
CA PHE A 77 -23.16 2.36 5.65
C PHE A 77 -23.68 2.98 4.34
N VAL A 78 -23.37 4.25 4.09
CA VAL A 78 -23.88 4.99 2.92
C VAL A 78 -23.36 4.46 1.57
N MET A 79 -22.27 3.69 1.59
CA MET A 79 -21.69 3.08 0.40
C MET A 79 -22.12 1.63 0.17
N THR A 80 -22.52 0.91 1.22
CA THR A 80 -22.84 -0.53 1.14
C THR A 80 -24.33 -0.83 1.20
N ASP A 81 -25.13 -0.01 1.89
CA ASP A 81 -26.56 -0.23 2.02
C ASP A 81 -27.30 0.19 0.74
N ILE A 82 -28.02 -0.74 0.13
CA ILE A 82 -28.77 -0.55 -1.11
C ILE A 82 -30.02 0.32 -0.88
N SER A 83 -30.54 0.35 0.36
CA SER A 83 -31.71 1.13 0.72
C SER A 83 -31.40 2.62 0.96
N CYS A 84 -30.12 2.98 1.09
CA CYS A 84 -29.70 4.35 1.34
C CYS A 84 -29.63 5.17 0.05
N ASP A 85 -30.72 5.86 -0.26
CA ASP A 85 -30.83 6.83 -1.35
C ASP A 85 -30.01 8.10 -1.11
N CYS A 86 -29.94 9.03 -2.07
CA CYS A 86 -29.15 10.25 -1.91
C CYS A 86 -29.49 11.02 -0.62
N TYR A 87 -30.77 11.13 -0.26
CA TYR A 87 -31.22 11.85 0.93
C TYR A 87 -30.75 11.17 2.22
N CYS A 88 -30.77 9.83 2.26
CA CYS A 88 -30.16 9.05 3.34
C CYS A 88 -28.67 9.35 3.47
N LYS A 89 -27.92 9.45 2.36
CA LYS A 89 -26.47 9.71 2.37
C LYS A 89 -26.10 11.06 2.95
N VAL A 90 -26.93 12.08 2.77
CA VAL A 90 -26.71 13.43 3.31
C VAL A 90 -27.44 13.68 4.63
N SER A 91 -28.07 12.66 5.20
CA SER A 91 -28.79 12.81 6.46
C SER A 91 -27.84 13.01 7.64
N ALA A 92 -28.29 13.77 8.63
CA ALA A 92 -27.54 14.00 9.87
C ALA A 92 -27.29 12.71 10.68
N GLN A 93 -28.01 11.62 10.39
CA GLN A 93 -27.82 10.32 11.03
C GLN A 93 -26.57 9.59 10.54
N HIS A 94 -26.17 9.84 9.30
CA HIS A 94 -25.09 9.12 8.61
C HIS A 94 -23.94 10.05 8.17
N THR A 95 -23.93 11.30 8.64
CA THR A 95 -22.90 12.30 8.34
C THR A 95 -22.36 12.92 9.62
N LYS A 96 -21.11 13.37 9.60
CA LYS A 96 -20.51 14.16 10.69
C LYS A 96 -20.72 15.66 10.48
N GLY A 97 -20.91 16.08 9.23
CA GLY A 97 -21.20 17.47 8.88
C GLY A 97 -21.72 17.56 7.44
N VAL A 98 -22.68 18.45 7.23
CA VAL A 98 -23.26 18.74 5.92
C VAL A 98 -23.35 20.25 5.73
N PHE A 99 -22.86 20.75 4.59
CA PHE A 99 -22.82 22.16 4.27
C PHE A 99 -23.50 22.41 2.93
N ASN A 100 -24.49 23.31 2.90
CA ASN A 100 -25.13 23.73 1.66
C ASN A 100 -24.20 24.69 0.91
N VAL A 101 -23.83 24.34 -0.31
CA VAL A 101 -22.97 25.15 -1.18
C VAL A 101 -23.84 26.19 -1.88
N THR A 102 -23.48 27.47 -1.71
CA THR A 102 -24.07 28.57 -2.47
C THR A 102 -23.56 28.58 -3.89
N ALA A 103 -24.46 28.54 -4.87
CA ALA A 103 -24.11 28.62 -6.29
C ALA A 103 -23.61 30.01 -6.68
N THR A 104 -22.59 30.05 -7.52
CA THR A 104 -22.00 31.28 -8.05
C THR A 104 -22.75 31.73 -9.31
N ASN A 105 -23.83 32.49 -9.12
CA ASN A 105 -24.69 32.98 -10.21
C ASN A 105 -24.36 34.41 -10.68
N SER A 106 -23.31 35.04 -10.14
CA SER A 106 -22.97 36.45 -10.39
C SER A 106 -21.65 36.61 -11.18
N HIS A 107 -21.47 37.74 -11.86
CA HIS A 107 -20.24 38.10 -12.58
C HIS A 107 -18.97 38.15 -11.69
N HIS A 108 -19.13 38.11 -10.37
CA HIS A 108 -18.06 37.80 -9.41
C HIS A 108 -18.25 36.40 -8.84
N VAL A 109 -17.32 35.51 -9.18
CA VAL A 109 -17.24 34.14 -8.67
C VAL A 109 -16.56 34.19 -7.31
N THR A 110 -17.33 34.21 -6.22
CA THR A 110 -16.81 34.01 -4.87
C THR A 110 -17.01 32.55 -4.47
N PRO A 111 -15.94 31.76 -4.28
CA PRO A 111 -16.07 30.36 -3.88
C PRO A 111 -16.76 30.24 -2.53
N PHE A 112 -17.62 29.23 -2.38
CA PHE A 112 -18.14 28.82 -1.08
C PHE A 112 -16.99 28.25 -0.25
N THR A 113 -16.84 28.72 0.98
CA THR A 113 -15.78 28.25 1.88
C THR A 113 -16.36 27.57 3.10
N PHE A 114 -15.74 26.47 3.52
CA PHE A 114 -16.10 25.77 4.75
C PHE A 114 -14.84 25.36 5.51
N ASN A 115 -14.97 25.21 6.83
CA ASN A 115 -13.91 24.72 7.70
C ASN A 115 -14.50 23.86 8.81
N VAL A 116 -13.90 22.70 9.05
CA VAL A 116 -14.31 21.73 10.06
C VAL A 116 -13.12 21.29 10.88
N ASP A 117 -13.21 21.48 12.18
CA ASP A 117 -12.24 20.96 13.15
C ASP A 117 -12.57 19.51 13.47
N ILE A 118 -11.57 18.64 13.33
CA ILE A 118 -11.63 17.21 13.63
C ILE A 118 -11.12 16.98 15.04
N ARG A 119 -11.93 16.33 15.87
CA ARG A 119 -11.61 15.96 17.24
C ARG A 119 -11.71 14.46 17.38
N GLU A 120 -10.58 13.80 17.63
CA GLU A 120 -10.52 12.34 17.74
C GLU A 120 -9.67 11.92 18.92
N HIS A 121 -10.22 11.04 19.78
CA HIS A 121 -9.61 10.73 21.08
C HIS A 121 -9.19 9.28 21.30
N LEU A 122 -9.54 8.37 20.38
CA LEU A 122 -9.32 6.92 20.59
C LEU A 122 -8.22 6.35 19.69
N ARG A 123 -8.25 6.70 18.40
CA ARG A 123 -7.35 6.15 17.39
C ARG A 123 -7.33 7.03 16.15
N PRO A 124 -6.29 6.94 15.30
CA PRO A 124 -6.32 7.52 13.97
C PRO A 124 -7.47 6.96 13.14
N ARG A 125 -8.13 7.84 12.38
CA ARG A 125 -9.32 7.48 11.60
C ARG A 125 -9.29 8.12 10.22
N PHE A 126 -9.90 7.41 9.28
CA PHE A 126 -10.14 7.95 7.95
C PHE A 126 -11.37 8.83 7.96
N TRP A 127 -11.22 10.01 7.42
CA TRP A 127 -12.29 10.94 7.14
C TRP A 127 -12.45 11.08 5.63
N TYR A 128 -13.68 11.21 5.18
CA TYR A 128 -14.07 11.24 3.78
C TYR A 128 -14.87 12.50 3.49
N VAL A 129 -14.63 13.09 2.32
CA VAL A 129 -15.41 14.22 1.82
C VAL A 129 -16.06 13.81 0.50
N ALA A 130 -17.36 14.09 0.40
CA ALA A 130 -18.13 13.89 -0.81
C ALA A 130 -18.98 15.12 -1.13
N LEU A 131 -19.27 15.30 -2.41
CA LEU A 131 -20.25 16.26 -2.89
C LEU A 131 -21.55 15.52 -3.22
N ALA A 132 -22.67 16.10 -2.83
CA ALA A 132 -23.98 15.51 -3.04
C ALA A 132 -24.99 16.55 -3.52
N ARG A 133 -25.85 16.17 -4.46
CA ARG A 133 -26.97 16.96 -4.96
C ARG A 133 -28.17 16.04 -5.09
N CYS A 134 -29.04 16.04 -4.10
CA CYS A 134 -30.19 15.14 -4.08
C CYS A 134 -31.38 15.76 -4.82
N VAL A 135 -31.76 15.11 -5.91
CA VAL A 135 -32.87 15.51 -6.78
C VAL A 135 -33.91 14.39 -6.80
N PRO A 136 -35.22 14.69 -6.69
CA PRO A 136 -36.26 13.68 -6.73
C PRO A 136 -36.17 12.79 -7.98
N GLY A 137 -36.18 11.47 -7.77
CA GLY A 137 -36.07 10.47 -8.85
C GLY A 137 -34.67 10.31 -9.45
N GLY A 138 -33.65 11.00 -8.93
CA GLY A 138 -32.29 10.92 -9.47
C GLY A 138 -31.66 9.54 -9.34
N ASP A 139 -31.90 8.81 -8.24
CA ASP A 139 -31.28 7.50 -8.02
C ASP A 139 -31.80 6.43 -9.01
N GLN A 140 -33.03 6.63 -9.50
CA GLN A 140 -33.68 5.78 -10.50
C GLN A 140 -33.29 6.19 -11.94
N TYR A 141 -32.75 7.39 -12.13
CA TYR A 141 -32.40 7.91 -13.45
C TYR A 141 -31.04 7.34 -13.93
N LYS A 142 -31.12 6.31 -14.79
CA LYS A 142 -29.98 5.66 -15.44
C LYS A 142 -30.18 5.68 -16.97
N PRO A 143 -30.04 6.85 -17.62
CA PRO A 143 -30.27 6.96 -19.06
C PRO A 143 -29.19 6.22 -19.84
N SER A 144 -29.55 5.68 -21.01
CA SER A 144 -28.55 5.30 -22.01
C SER A 144 -27.83 6.57 -22.51
N PHE A 145 -26.58 6.44 -22.96
CA PHE A 145 -25.81 7.58 -23.49
C PHE A 145 -26.55 8.32 -24.63
N THR A 146 -27.36 7.60 -25.41
CA THR A 146 -28.17 8.13 -26.51
C THR A 146 -29.40 8.93 -26.07
N GLU A 147 -29.77 8.87 -24.78
CA GLU A 147 -30.98 9.47 -24.21
C GLU A 147 -30.67 10.72 -23.36
N ILE A 148 -29.39 11.11 -23.27
CA ILE A 148 -28.95 12.26 -22.49
C ILE A 148 -29.24 13.55 -23.27
N THR A 149 -30.27 14.27 -22.87
CA THR A 149 -30.51 15.67 -23.28
C THR A 149 -29.82 16.64 -22.33
N GLU A 150 -29.54 17.86 -22.79
CA GLU A 150 -28.95 18.92 -21.95
C GLU A 150 -29.82 19.20 -20.70
N THR A 151 -31.14 19.22 -20.86
CA THR A 151 -32.08 19.47 -19.76
C THR A 151 -32.02 18.39 -18.68
N ASN A 152 -31.95 17.12 -19.08
CA ASN A 152 -31.81 16.02 -18.14
C ASN A 152 -30.41 16.00 -17.50
N PHE A 153 -29.37 16.34 -18.27
CA PHE A 153 -28.02 16.44 -17.75
C PHE A 153 -27.93 17.48 -16.64
N ARG A 154 -28.39 18.73 -16.88
CA ARG A 154 -28.42 19.80 -15.87
C ARG A 154 -29.29 19.48 -14.66
N LYS A 155 -30.30 18.62 -14.82
CA LYS A 155 -31.18 18.21 -13.73
C LYS A 155 -30.52 17.18 -12.80
N TYR A 156 -29.87 16.15 -13.35
CA TYR A 156 -29.39 14.99 -12.57
C TYR A 156 -27.88 14.97 -12.30
N TYR A 157 -27.12 15.79 -13.02
CA TYR A 157 -25.68 15.93 -12.85
C TYR A 157 -25.33 17.29 -12.26
N PHE A 158 -24.17 17.37 -11.64
CA PHE A 158 -23.59 18.61 -11.17
C PHE A 158 -22.14 18.73 -11.61
N SER A 159 -21.73 19.96 -11.89
CA SER A 159 -20.34 20.35 -12.14
C SER A 159 -19.84 21.18 -10.97
N SER A 160 -18.63 20.90 -10.52
CA SER A 160 -18.01 21.71 -9.47
C SER A 160 -16.50 21.67 -9.54
N TRP A 161 -15.90 22.85 -9.33
CA TRP A 161 -14.49 22.98 -8.97
C TRP A 161 -14.38 22.93 -7.45
N PHE A 162 -13.44 22.14 -6.96
CA PHE A 162 -13.19 22.00 -5.53
C PHE A 162 -11.71 22.14 -5.26
N LYS A 163 -11.39 22.67 -4.09
CA LYS A 163 -10.06 22.71 -3.51
C LYS A 163 -10.18 22.50 -2.02
N ILE A 164 -9.85 21.30 -1.56
CA ILE A 164 -9.96 20.88 -0.16
C ILE A 164 -8.55 20.69 0.39
N HIS A 165 -8.28 21.31 1.53
CA HIS A 165 -7.02 21.26 2.26
C HIS A 165 -7.24 20.57 3.60
N MET A 166 -6.45 19.53 3.89
CA MET A 166 -6.60 18.72 5.10
C MET A 166 -5.31 18.71 5.92
N THR A 167 -5.35 19.33 7.10
CA THR A 167 -4.15 19.52 7.94
C THR A 167 -4.28 18.78 9.25
N GLN A 168 -3.20 18.14 9.71
CA GLN A 168 -3.15 17.53 11.03
C GLN A 168 -3.08 18.60 12.13
N GLY A 169 -3.35 18.22 13.38
CA GLY A 169 -3.28 19.12 14.54
C GLY A 169 -1.88 19.71 14.79
N ASP A 170 -0.82 19.04 14.34
CA ASP A 170 0.57 19.52 14.38
C ASP A 170 0.95 20.42 13.18
N GLY A 171 0.00 20.70 12.28
CA GLY A 171 0.22 21.45 11.04
C GLY A 171 0.77 20.60 9.89
N SER A 172 0.96 19.29 10.07
CA SER A 172 1.43 18.40 9.02
C SER A 172 0.36 18.22 7.93
N GLU A 173 0.77 18.33 6.68
CA GLU A 173 -0.09 18.09 5.51
C GLU A 173 -0.07 16.62 5.05
N LEU A 174 0.49 15.72 5.84
CA LEU A 174 0.59 14.30 5.48
C LEU A 174 -0.41 13.49 6.31
N PRO A 175 -1.15 12.55 5.68
CA PRO A 175 -1.99 11.63 6.42
C PRO A 175 -1.09 10.71 7.27
N VAL A 176 -1.56 10.33 8.46
CA VAL A 176 -0.76 9.58 9.45
C VAL A 176 -0.07 8.35 8.86
N GLN A 177 -0.76 7.60 8.02
CA GLN A 177 -0.25 6.39 7.35
C GLN A 177 0.91 6.61 6.37
N GLN A 178 1.15 7.86 5.93
CA GLN A 178 2.25 8.20 5.03
C GLN A 178 3.41 8.89 5.75
N GLN A 179 3.20 9.35 6.97
CA GLN A 179 4.24 9.98 7.78
C GLN A 179 5.39 9.00 8.02
N GLY A 180 6.62 9.47 7.82
CA GLY A 180 7.83 8.67 8.01
C GLY A 180 8.13 7.63 6.93
N LEU A 181 7.29 7.49 5.89
CA LEU A 181 7.58 6.58 4.77
C LEU A 181 8.87 6.95 4.03
N PRO A 182 9.18 8.23 3.73
CA PRO A 182 10.45 8.57 3.09
C PRO A 182 11.67 8.16 3.91
N ALA A 183 11.67 8.44 5.22
CA ALA A 183 12.76 8.03 6.11
C ALA A 183 12.95 6.51 6.13
N ILE A 184 11.84 5.76 6.20
CA ILE A 184 11.83 4.30 6.12
C ILE A 184 12.46 3.82 4.80
N TYR A 185 11.99 4.32 3.65
CA TYR A 185 12.50 3.86 2.36
C TYR A 185 13.91 4.35 2.08
N ALA A 186 14.34 5.48 2.65
CA ALA A 186 15.72 5.95 2.60
C ALA A 186 16.67 4.96 3.30
N VAL A 187 16.33 4.55 4.53
CA VAL A 187 17.12 3.57 5.28
C VAL A 187 17.13 2.23 4.54
N MET A 188 15.98 1.76 4.06
CA MET A 188 15.89 0.51 3.32
C MET A 188 16.68 0.55 2.02
N ALA A 189 16.64 1.65 1.27
CA ALA A 189 17.42 1.84 0.05
C ALA A 189 18.92 1.89 0.34
N ALA A 190 19.34 2.53 1.44
CA ALA A 190 20.74 2.58 1.85
C ALA A 190 21.28 1.19 2.23
N VAL A 191 20.52 0.43 3.02
CA VAL A 191 20.88 -0.95 3.41
C VAL A 191 20.90 -1.87 2.18
N ALA A 192 19.87 -1.81 1.34
CA ALA A 192 19.80 -2.60 0.10
C ALA A 192 20.90 -2.21 -0.88
N GLY A 193 21.28 -0.93 -0.95
CA GLY A 193 22.37 -0.43 -1.78
C GLY A 193 23.73 -0.93 -1.32
N ALA A 194 23.97 -0.96 0.00
CA ALA A 194 25.18 -1.56 0.57
C ALA A 194 25.26 -3.07 0.28
N ALA A 195 24.14 -3.80 0.42
CA ALA A 195 24.06 -5.22 0.07
C ALA A 195 24.29 -5.46 -1.43
N ALA A 196 23.70 -4.63 -2.30
CA ALA A 196 23.91 -4.68 -3.74
C ALA A 196 25.37 -4.43 -4.12
N ALA A 197 26.02 -3.42 -3.52
CA ALA A 197 27.43 -3.14 -3.73
C ALA A 197 28.32 -4.31 -3.29
N ALA A 198 28.07 -4.87 -2.10
CA ALA A 198 28.80 -6.04 -1.60
C ALA A 198 28.63 -7.24 -2.54
N GLN A 199 27.40 -7.51 -2.99
CA GLN A 199 27.10 -8.59 -3.93
C GLN A 199 27.79 -8.40 -5.28
N LEU A 200 27.82 -7.18 -5.82
CA LEU A 200 28.52 -6.88 -7.07
C LEU A 200 30.04 -7.08 -6.94
N VAL A 201 30.64 -6.71 -5.80
CA VAL A 201 32.06 -6.97 -5.52
C VAL A 201 32.32 -8.48 -5.42
N ALA A 202 31.47 -9.22 -4.73
CA ALA A 202 31.58 -10.67 -4.62
C ALA A 202 31.48 -11.36 -5.99
N VAL A 203 30.51 -10.96 -6.82
CA VAL A 203 30.35 -11.46 -8.20
C VAL A 203 31.58 -11.17 -9.05
N ARG A 204 32.16 -9.96 -8.97
CA ARG A 204 33.39 -9.62 -9.70
C ARG A 204 34.55 -10.53 -9.32
N ARG A 205 34.75 -10.79 -8.02
CA ARG A 205 35.79 -11.70 -7.52
C ARG A 205 35.56 -13.14 -7.97
N MET A 206 34.33 -13.65 -7.86
CA MET A 206 34.00 -15.02 -8.27
C MET A 206 34.08 -15.23 -9.79
N ARG A 207 33.78 -14.20 -10.59
CA ARG A 207 33.92 -14.27 -12.06
C ARG A 207 35.37 -14.47 -12.49
N GLN A 208 36.33 -14.02 -11.67
CA GLN A 208 37.77 -14.27 -11.88
C GLN A 208 38.19 -15.70 -11.49
N SER A 209 37.32 -16.47 -10.84
CA SER A 209 37.62 -17.78 -10.23
C SER A 209 36.91 -18.97 -10.92
N GLU A 210 36.34 -18.78 -12.12
CA GLU A 210 35.55 -19.75 -12.91
C GLU A 210 34.35 -20.45 -12.21
N SER A 211 34.12 -20.22 -10.91
CA SER A 211 33.07 -20.88 -10.11
C SER A 211 31.79 -20.05 -10.03
N PHE A 212 31.28 -19.56 -11.17
CA PHE A 212 30.08 -18.72 -11.19
C PHE A 212 28.79 -19.56 -11.18
N HIS A 213 28.36 -19.96 -9.98
CA HIS A 213 27.16 -20.78 -9.79
C HIS A 213 25.85 -20.04 -10.17
N PRO A 214 24.88 -20.72 -10.81
CA PRO A 214 23.57 -20.16 -11.17
C PRO A 214 22.79 -19.56 -9.99
N ILE A 215 22.94 -20.10 -8.78
CA ILE A 215 22.31 -19.56 -7.56
C ILE A 215 22.76 -18.12 -7.29
N MET A 216 24.06 -17.82 -7.47
CA MET A 216 24.59 -16.48 -7.27
C MET A 216 24.05 -15.48 -8.30
N ARG A 217 23.68 -15.93 -9.51
CA ARG A 217 22.99 -15.07 -10.50
C ARG A 217 21.61 -14.66 -10.02
N ILE A 218 20.81 -15.63 -9.55
CA ILE A 218 19.46 -15.39 -9.03
C ILE A 218 19.53 -14.45 -7.82
N LEU A 219 20.41 -14.73 -6.86
CA LEU A 219 20.62 -13.88 -5.69
C LEU A 219 20.99 -12.44 -6.08
N THR A 220 21.91 -12.29 -7.05
CA THR A 220 22.32 -10.95 -7.52
C THR A 220 21.14 -10.19 -8.14
N LEU A 221 20.33 -10.84 -8.97
CA LEU A 221 19.14 -10.21 -9.55
C LEU A 221 18.13 -9.78 -8.48
N VAL A 222 17.87 -10.63 -7.49
CA VAL A 222 16.94 -10.33 -6.38
C VAL A 222 17.42 -9.14 -5.56
N VAL A 223 18.71 -9.09 -5.21
CA VAL A 223 19.28 -7.98 -4.41
C VAL A 223 19.25 -6.67 -5.20
N LEU A 224 19.56 -6.69 -6.50
CA LEU A 224 19.50 -5.51 -7.36
C LEU A 224 18.06 -4.99 -7.52
N PHE A 225 17.09 -5.88 -7.73
CA PHE A 225 15.68 -5.50 -7.78
C PHE A 225 15.16 -4.99 -6.44
N PHE A 226 15.63 -5.56 -5.32
CA PHE A 226 15.27 -5.06 -3.99
C PHE A 226 15.79 -3.65 -3.76
N PHE A 227 17.04 -3.35 -4.15
CA PHE A 227 17.57 -1.99 -4.13
C PHE A 227 16.74 -1.04 -5.02
N LEU A 228 16.51 -1.42 -6.28
CA LEU A 228 15.75 -0.61 -7.24
C LEU A 228 14.33 -0.29 -6.73
N CYS A 229 13.62 -1.29 -6.19
CA CYS A 229 12.29 -1.10 -5.62
C CYS A 229 12.29 -0.07 -4.48
N ASN A 230 13.21 -0.19 -3.52
CA ASN A 230 13.26 0.72 -2.38
C ASN A 230 13.70 2.13 -2.78
N ALA A 231 14.63 2.25 -3.75
CA ALA A 231 15.06 3.54 -4.27
C ALA A 231 13.91 4.27 -5.00
N LEU A 232 13.14 3.57 -5.84
CA LEU A 232 11.97 4.13 -6.52
C LEU A 232 10.87 4.58 -5.54
N LEU A 233 10.61 3.79 -4.48
CA LEU A 233 9.65 4.19 -3.44
C LEU A 233 10.14 5.37 -2.62
N PHE A 234 11.44 5.43 -2.30
CA PHE A 234 12.03 6.58 -1.63
C PHE A 234 11.85 7.87 -2.44
N ILE A 235 12.13 7.83 -3.75
CA ILE A 235 11.93 8.98 -4.64
C ILE A 235 10.44 9.35 -4.69
N HIS A 236 9.55 8.36 -4.89
CA HIS A 236 8.11 8.61 -4.94
C HIS A 236 7.59 9.31 -3.68
N PHE A 237 7.89 8.76 -2.50
CA PHE A 237 7.36 9.31 -1.25
C PHE A 237 8.04 10.63 -0.86
N THR A 238 9.32 10.82 -1.17
CA THR A 238 9.97 12.14 -0.99
C THR A 238 9.30 13.19 -1.87
N THR A 239 9.03 12.89 -3.15
CA THR A 239 8.31 13.82 -4.02
C THR A 239 6.87 14.05 -3.54
N TYR A 240 6.23 13.01 -3.00
CA TYR A 240 4.87 13.08 -2.47
C TYR A 240 4.74 14.12 -1.34
N GLU A 241 5.75 14.25 -0.47
CA GLU A 241 5.78 15.26 0.58
C GLU A 241 5.74 16.71 0.04
N PHE A 242 6.23 16.93 -1.18
CA PHE A 242 6.26 18.28 -1.78
C PHE A 242 5.02 18.60 -2.60
N ASN A 243 4.42 17.61 -3.28
CA ASN A 243 3.37 17.85 -4.27
C ASN A 243 2.05 17.12 -3.99
N GLY A 244 1.95 16.30 -2.94
CA GLY A 244 0.75 15.53 -2.58
C GLY A 244 0.37 14.38 -3.51
N LEU A 245 1.08 14.20 -4.62
CA LEU A 245 0.81 13.19 -5.65
C LEU A 245 1.94 12.16 -5.78
N GLY A 246 3.17 12.57 -5.51
CA GLY A 246 4.41 11.85 -5.81
C GLY A 246 4.62 11.69 -7.31
N VAL A 247 5.42 10.70 -7.69
CA VAL A 247 5.58 10.25 -9.08
C VAL A 247 4.85 8.92 -9.24
N PRO A 248 3.63 8.87 -9.81
CA PRO A 248 2.86 7.63 -9.93
C PRO A 248 3.61 6.51 -10.66
N PHE A 249 4.35 6.86 -11.71
CA PHE A 249 5.17 5.90 -12.45
C PHE A 249 6.17 5.16 -11.56
N PHE A 250 6.91 5.86 -10.68
CA PHE A 250 7.86 5.22 -9.78
C PHE A 250 7.18 4.32 -8.75
N LYS A 251 5.99 4.70 -8.25
CA LYS A 251 5.19 3.84 -7.37
C LYS A 251 4.84 2.52 -8.08
N TYR A 252 4.29 2.58 -9.30
CA TYR A 252 3.90 1.38 -10.04
C TYR A 252 5.11 0.53 -10.45
N ALA A 253 6.18 1.14 -10.96
CA ALA A 253 7.41 0.45 -11.32
C ALA A 253 8.04 -0.27 -10.12
N ALA A 254 8.06 0.38 -8.95
CA ALA A 254 8.53 -0.24 -7.72
C ALA A 254 7.65 -1.41 -7.28
N ARG A 255 6.31 -1.29 -7.40
CA ARG A 255 5.39 -2.39 -7.06
C ARG A 255 5.59 -3.61 -7.97
N ILE A 256 5.81 -3.40 -9.27
CA ILE A 256 6.13 -4.48 -10.21
C ILE A 256 7.47 -5.13 -9.83
N THR A 257 8.48 -4.32 -9.52
CA THR A 257 9.80 -4.81 -9.10
C THR A 257 9.71 -5.58 -7.77
N ASP A 258 8.88 -5.15 -6.82
CA ASP A 258 8.60 -5.84 -5.55
C ASP A 258 8.04 -7.25 -5.77
N VAL A 259 7.19 -7.45 -6.80
CA VAL A 259 6.69 -8.78 -7.18
C VAL A 259 7.85 -9.68 -7.62
N PHE A 260 8.75 -9.20 -8.47
CA PHE A 260 9.93 -9.96 -8.90
C PHE A 260 10.86 -10.30 -7.73
N VAL A 261 11.05 -9.39 -6.77
CA VAL A 261 11.82 -9.67 -5.55
C VAL A 261 11.18 -10.79 -4.75
N ARG A 262 9.86 -10.75 -4.53
CA ARG A 262 9.15 -11.79 -3.76
C ARG A 262 9.23 -13.15 -4.42
N VAL A 263 8.89 -13.22 -5.71
CA VAL A 263 8.93 -14.47 -6.48
C VAL A 263 10.36 -15.00 -6.60
N GLY A 264 11.34 -14.13 -6.85
CA GLY A 264 12.74 -14.50 -6.93
C GLY A 264 13.31 -14.99 -5.60
N THR A 265 12.92 -14.39 -4.48
CA THR A 265 13.32 -14.85 -3.13
C THR A 265 12.70 -16.22 -2.81
N LEU A 266 11.43 -16.43 -3.16
CA LEU A 266 10.75 -17.73 -3.02
C LEU A 266 11.44 -18.81 -3.85
N LEU A 267 11.74 -18.51 -5.11
CA LEU A 267 12.47 -19.42 -6.00
C LEU A 267 13.84 -19.76 -5.42
N LEU A 268 14.61 -18.76 -4.99
CA LEU A 268 15.92 -18.94 -4.38
C LEU A 268 15.85 -19.84 -3.15
N ALA A 269 14.90 -19.59 -2.24
CA ALA A 269 14.72 -20.40 -1.04
C ALA A 269 14.40 -21.87 -1.36
N MET A 270 13.47 -22.12 -2.29
CA MET A 270 13.11 -23.49 -2.69
C MET A 270 14.26 -24.24 -3.38
N VAL A 271 15.03 -23.53 -4.19
CA VAL A 271 16.20 -24.08 -4.87
C VAL A 271 17.30 -24.46 -3.86
N ILE A 272 17.53 -23.62 -2.85
CA ILE A 272 18.45 -23.91 -1.73
C ILE A 272 17.93 -25.09 -0.90
N ALA A 273 16.63 -25.13 -0.60
CA ALA A 273 16.01 -26.22 0.15
C ALA A 273 16.19 -27.58 -0.52
N LYS A 274 16.08 -27.63 -1.86
CA LYS A 274 16.33 -28.84 -2.66
C LYS A 274 17.82 -29.19 -2.81
N GLY A 275 18.73 -28.32 -2.38
CA GLY A 275 20.17 -28.51 -2.55
C GLY A 275 20.66 -28.45 -4.00
N TRP A 276 19.92 -27.78 -4.88
CA TRP A 276 20.31 -27.65 -6.29
C TRP A 276 21.69 -27.00 -6.39
N THR A 277 22.57 -27.52 -7.25
CA THR A 277 23.98 -27.10 -7.42
C THR A 277 24.90 -27.33 -6.21
N ILE A 278 24.38 -27.77 -5.06
CA ILE A 278 25.16 -28.12 -3.86
C ILE A 278 25.31 -29.64 -3.72
N ASN A 279 24.20 -30.38 -3.88
CA ASN A 279 24.15 -31.84 -3.72
C ASN A 279 23.65 -32.56 -4.98
N SER A 280 22.96 -31.88 -5.90
CA SER A 280 22.48 -32.47 -7.15
C SER A 280 22.74 -31.55 -8.36
N VAL A 281 23.11 -32.17 -9.48
CA VAL A 281 23.25 -31.49 -10.79
C VAL A 281 21.87 -31.29 -11.43
N THR A 282 20.92 -32.18 -11.16
CA THR A 282 19.54 -32.13 -11.65
C THR A 282 18.59 -31.60 -10.57
N LEU A 283 17.65 -30.75 -10.97
CA LEU A 283 16.61 -30.21 -10.09
C LEU A 283 15.40 -31.15 -10.11
N ASP A 284 15.32 -32.06 -9.15
CA ASP A 284 14.18 -32.97 -9.07
C ASP A 284 12.87 -32.20 -8.82
N GLY A 285 11.83 -32.50 -9.60
CA GLY A 285 10.55 -31.78 -9.56
C GLY A 285 10.57 -30.36 -10.13
N GLN A 286 11.50 -30.03 -11.04
CA GLN A 286 11.58 -28.72 -11.70
C GLN A 286 10.25 -28.25 -12.31
N ILE A 287 9.48 -29.16 -12.94
CA ILE A 287 8.16 -28.85 -13.50
C ILE A 287 7.20 -28.38 -12.40
N LYS A 288 7.13 -29.11 -11.28
CA LYS A 288 6.27 -28.75 -10.13
C LYS A 288 6.65 -27.38 -9.57
N LEU A 289 7.95 -27.11 -9.41
CA LEU A 289 8.44 -25.82 -8.94
C LEU A 289 8.07 -24.68 -9.91
N SER A 290 8.32 -24.87 -11.21
CA SER A 290 7.97 -23.89 -12.25
C SER A 290 6.47 -23.61 -12.28
N CYS A 291 5.62 -24.64 -12.15
CA CYS A 291 4.16 -24.48 -12.08
C CYS A 291 3.74 -23.65 -10.85
N VAL A 292 4.31 -23.92 -9.67
CA VAL A 292 4.01 -23.16 -8.45
C VAL A 292 4.46 -21.71 -8.57
N ILE A 293 5.66 -21.46 -9.08
CA ILE A 293 6.18 -20.10 -9.29
C ILE A 293 5.34 -19.33 -10.32
N LEU A 294 4.93 -19.98 -11.41
CA LEU A 294 4.03 -19.39 -12.40
C LEU A 294 2.66 -19.08 -11.81
N ALA A 295 2.09 -19.99 -10.99
CA ALA A 295 0.82 -19.76 -10.30
C ALA A 295 0.90 -18.55 -9.35
N ILE A 296 1.98 -18.42 -8.58
CA ILE A 296 2.21 -17.25 -7.71
C ILE A 296 2.29 -15.97 -8.54
N LEU A 297 3.01 -15.98 -9.66
CA LEU A 297 3.14 -14.82 -10.55
C LEU A 297 1.77 -14.38 -11.12
N VAL A 298 0.98 -15.35 -11.60
CA VAL A 298 -0.38 -15.11 -12.12
C VAL A 298 -1.28 -14.52 -11.03
N LEU A 299 -1.19 -15.02 -9.79
CA LEU A 299 -1.96 -14.46 -8.68
C LEU A 299 -1.55 -13.02 -8.35
N TYR A 300 -0.25 -12.70 -8.34
CA TYR A 300 0.20 -11.31 -8.16
C TYR A 300 -0.28 -10.38 -9.29
N LEU A 301 -0.28 -10.85 -10.54
CA LEU A 301 -0.83 -10.09 -11.67
C LEU A 301 -2.35 -9.91 -11.53
N SER A 302 -3.08 -10.94 -11.11
CA SER A 302 -4.53 -10.86 -10.86
C SER A 302 -4.86 -9.86 -9.74
N MET A 303 -4.04 -9.81 -8.68
CA MET A 303 -4.17 -8.85 -7.59
C MET A 303 -3.90 -7.41 -8.08
N ALA A 304 -2.92 -7.21 -8.96
CA ALA A 304 -2.66 -5.91 -9.57
C ALA A 304 -3.82 -5.45 -10.47
N MET A 305 -4.39 -6.36 -11.27
CA MET A 305 -5.59 -6.07 -12.08
C MET A 305 -6.81 -5.76 -11.22
N TRP A 306 -7.00 -6.51 -10.13
CA TRP A 306 -8.05 -6.23 -9.14
C TRP A 306 -7.92 -4.82 -8.56
N TYR A 307 -6.70 -4.42 -8.19
CA TYR A 307 -6.43 -3.10 -7.64
C TYR A 307 -6.72 -1.97 -8.64
N LEU A 308 -6.47 -2.17 -9.94
CA LEU A 308 -6.66 -1.14 -10.96
C LEU A 308 -8.11 -1.02 -11.44
N VAL A 309 -8.84 -2.14 -11.53
CA VAL A 309 -10.17 -2.17 -12.15
C VAL A 309 -11.29 -2.13 -11.10
N TRP A 310 -11.11 -2.82 -9.97
CA TRP A 310 -12.21 -3.11 -9.04
C TRP A 310 -12.10 -2.41 -7.69
N LEU A 311 -10.92 -1.87 -7.34
CA LEU A 311 -10.76 -1.21 -6.05
C LEU A 311 -11.34 0.21 -6.09
N ASP A 312 -12.38 0.43 -5.29
CA ASP A 312 -12.91 1.76 -5.03
C ASP A 312 -11.82 2.66 -4.42
N PRO A 313 -11.53 3.84 -4.99
CA PRO A 313 -10.61 4.82 -4.41
C PRO A 313 -10.91 5.18 -2.95
N ALA A 314 -12.17 5.09 -2.53
CA ALA A 314 -12.58 5.33 -1.16
C ALA A 314 -12.24 4.15 -0.23
N SER A 315 -12.11 2.93 -0.75
CA SER A 315 -11.89 1.73 0.07
C SER A 315 -10.58 1.79 0.87
N THR A 316 -10.66 1.50 2.17
CA THR A 316 -9.51 1.30 3.07
C THR A 316 -9.08 -0.17 3.14
N LEU A 317 -9.66 -1.03 2.29
CA LEU A 317 -9.32 -2.44 2.23
C LEU A 317 -7.83 -2.61 1.92
N TYR A 318 -7.17 -3.38 2.76
CA TYR A 318 -5.79 -3.79 2.48
C TYR A 318 -5.77 -4.68 1.24
N ILE A 319 -4.81 -4.48 0.33
CA ILE A 319 -4.78 -5.18 -0.96
C ILE A 319 -4.77 -6.71 -0.83
N TYR A 320 -4.21 -7.24 0.26
CA TYR A 320 -4.16 -8.69 0.51
C TYR A 320 -5.42 -9.26 1.18
N ASP A 321 -6.30 -8.40 1.69
CA ASP A 321 -7.62 -8.80 2.17
C ASP A 321 -8.62 -9.00 1.00
N SER A 322 -8.17 -8.76 -0.25
CA SER A 322 -8.92 -9.08 -1.46
C SER A 322 -8.92 -10.58 -1.78
N TRP A 323 -9.88 -11.03 -2.60
CA TRP A 323 -9.95 -12.42 -3.10
C TRP A 323 -8.62 -12.96 -3.66
N PRO A 324 -7.94 -12.28 -4.62
CA PRO A 324 -6.64 -12.75 -5.10
C PRO A 324 -5.55 -12.70 -4.02
N GLY A 325 -5.63 -11.73 -3.10
CA GLY A 325 -4.74 -11.63 -1.94
C GLY A 325 -4.81 -12.83 -1.01
N LEU A 326 -6.02 -13.30 -0.69
CA LEU A 326 -6.25 -14.52 0.10
C LEU A 326 -5.69 -15.76 -0.61
N GLY A 327 -5.86 -15.85 -1.94
CA GLY A 327 -5.27 -16.91 -2.74
C GLY A 327 -3.74 -16.95 -2.65
N ILE A 328 -3.08 -15.78 -2.68
CA ILE A 328 -1.62 -15.68 -2.48
C ILE A 328 -1.23 -16.15 -1.08
N CYS A 329 -1.97 -15.76 -0.04
CA CYS A 329 -1.69 -16.17 1.34
C CYS A 329 -1.78 -17.69 1.50
N LEU A 330 -2.86 -18.30 1.02
CA LEU A 330 -3.06 -19.76 1.07
C LEU A 330 -1.95 -20.51 0.33
N LEU A 331 -1.61 -20.07 -0.89
CA LEU A 331 -0.55 -20.70 -1.68
C LEU A 331 0.82 -20.59 -0.99
N GLN A 332 1.11 -19.47 -0.34
CA GLN A 332 2.36 -19.31 0.42
C GLN A 332 2.41 -20.23 1.65
N VAL A 333 1.29 -20.50 2.32
CA VAL A 333 1.25 -21.48 3.44
C VAL A 333 1.56 -22.87 2.91
N CYS A 334 0.98 -23.26 1.78
CA CYS A 334 1.28 -24.53 1.13
C CYS A 334 2.76 -24.64 0.71
N VAL A 335 3.33 -23.58 0.15
CA VAL A 335 4.74 -23.52 -0.22
C VAL A 335 5.66 -23.58 0.99
N LEU A 336 5.29 -22.94 2.10
CA LEU A 336 6.04 -23.03 3.35
C LEU A 336 6.03 -24.46 3.89
N GLY A 337 4.87 -25.14 3.92
CA GLY A 337 4.79 -26.54 4.31
C GLY A 337 5.66 -27.44 3.43
N TRP A 338 5.64 -27.21 2.11
CA TRP A 338 6.48 -27.93 1.16
C TRP A 338 7.97 -27.64 1.37
N PHE A 339 8.35 -26.39 1.62
CA PHE A 339 9.72 -25.97 1.92
C PHE A 339 10.26 -26.66 3.18
N VAL A 340 9.49 -26.67 4.26
CA VAL A 340 9.87 -27.33 5.52
C VAL A 340 10.06 -28.83 5.30
N ASN A 341 9.12 -29.50 4.64
CA ASN A 341 9.26 -30.94 4.35
C ASN A 341 10.51 -31.22 3.51
N THR A 342 10.74 -30.41 2.47
CA THR A 342 11.90 -30.57 1.57
C THR A 342 13.23 -30.36 2.31
N ILE A 343 13.33 -29.38 3.22
CA ILE A 343 14.52 -29.17 4.04
C ILE A 343 14.75 -30.33 5.00
N LEU A 344 13.69 -30.86 5.62
CA LEU A 344 13.81 -31.99 6.55
C LEU A 344 14.25 -33.27 5.84
N GLU A 345 13.69 -33.55 4.66
CA GLU A 345 14.12 -34.64 3.79
C GLU A 345 15.59 -34.47 3.40
N THR A 346 15.98 -33.31 2.86
CA THR A 346 17.37 -33.02 2.44
C THR A 346 18.35 -33.15 3.60
N ARG A 347 17.96 -32.72 4.80
CA ARG A 347 18.76 -32.88 6.03
C ARG A 347 18.95 -34.34 6.42
N SER A 348 17.97 -35.20 6.18
CA SER A 348 18.04 -36.62 6.55
C SER A 348 19.06 -37.40 5.73
N TYR A 349 19.27 -36.98 4.47
CA TYR A 349 20.24 -37.60 3.54
C TYR A 349 21.67 -37.04 3.67
N GLU A 350 21.84 -35.85 4.24
CA GLU A 350 23.15 -35.18 4.34
C GLU A 350 24.00 -35.75 5.50
N LYS A 351 25.13 -36.38 5.15
CA LYS A 351 26.06 -36.99 6.12
C LYS A 351 27.08 -35.99 6.70
N ALA A 352 27.34 -34.86 6.03
CA ALA A 352 28.30 -33.87 6.49
C ALA A 352 27.73 -32.95 7.58
N SER A 353 28.38 -32.91 8.75
CA SER A 353 27.94 -32.13 9.93
C SER A 353 27.85 -30.62 9.67
N THR A 354 28.78 -30.05 8.90
CA THR A 354 28.81 -28.61 8.55
C THR A 354 27.61 -28.20 7.69
N LYS A 355 27.24 -29.03 6.71
CA LYS A 355 26.06 -28.79 5.85
C LYS A 355 24.76 -28.98 6.62
N ARG A 356 24.72 -29.95 7.53
CA ARG A 356 23.55 -30.20 8.41
C ARG A 356 23.29 -29.02 9.35
N TYR A 357 24.33 -28.34 9.82
CA TYR A 357 24.21 -27.12 10.64
C TYR A 357 23.67 -25.92 9.84
N PHE A 358 24.07 -25.76 8.58
CA PHE A 358 23.52 -24.75 7.67
C PHE A 358 22.00 -24.93 7.49
N PHE A 359 21.52 -26.13 7.17
CA PHE A 359 20.08 -26.41 7.05
C PHE A 359 19.31 -26.20 8.36
N LEU A 360 19.95 -26.44 9.52
CA LEU A 360 19.36 -26.22 10.84
C LEU A 360 19.23 -24.71 11.15
N ARG A 361 20.19 -23.89 10.72
CA ARG A 361 20.12 -22.43 10.85
C ARG A 361 19.06 -21.82 9.91
N VAL A 362 18.93 -22.35 8.69
CA VAL A 362 17.89 -21.92 7.73
C VAL A 362 16.48 -22.27 8.21
N SER A 363 16.29 -23.46 8.78
CA SER A 363 14.99 -23.88 9.37
C SER A 363 14.66 -23.11 10.66
N THR A 364 15.59 -22.95 11.60
CA THR A 364 15.34 -22.20 12.84
C THR A 364 15.17 -20.68 12.62
N GLY A 365 15.80 -20.10 11.60
CA GLY A 365 15.55 -18.71 11.18
C GLY A 365 14.13 -18.49 10.66
N SER A 366 13.55 -19.52 10.04
CA SER A 366 12.16 -19.55 9.58
C SER A 366 11.17 -19.53 10.75
N ASP A 367 11.43 -20.32 11.80
CA ASP A 367 10.59 -20.42 13.01
C ASP A 367 10.68 -19.18 13.92
N THR A 368 11.85 -18.54 14.00
CA THR A 368 12.05 -17.35 14.86
C THR A 368 11.35 -16.12 14.30
N CYS A 369 11.30 -15.98 12.96
CA CYS A 369 10.50 -14.94 12.32
C CYS A 369 8.99 -15.19 12.55
N TYR A 370 8.54 -16.45 12.81
CA TYR A 370 7.14 -16.78 13.16
C TYR A 370 6.76 -16.39 14.59
N ARG A 371 7.66 -16.65 15.53
CA ARG A 371 7.38 -16.44 16.96
C ARG A 371 7.46 -14.97 17.40
N THR A 372 8.12 -14.11 16.63
CA THR A 372 8.32 -12.68 16.94
C THR A 372 7.20 -11.76 16.44
N ASN A 373 6.12 -12.31 15.86
CA ASN A 373 4.94 -11.56 15.42
C ASN A 373 3.66 -11.79 16.29
N PRO A 374 3.67 -11.73 17.63
CA PRO A 374 2.51 -12.14 18.45
C PRO A 374 1.50 -11.03 18.82
N VAL A 375 1.62 -9.78 18.34
CA VAL A 375 0.90 -8.62 18.94
C VAL A 375 -0.21 -7.99 18.08
N LEU A 376 -0.60 -8.57 16.94
CA LEU A 376 -1.77 -8.09 16.20
C LEU A 376 -2.74 -9.24 15.93
N THR A 377 -4.03 -8.98 16.20
CA THR A 377 -5.21 -9.84 16.01
C THR A 377 -5.09 -10.82 14.84
N PRO A 378 -5.55 -12.07 14.99
CA PRO A 378 -5.31 -13.12 14.00
C PRO A 378 -6.12 -12.83 12.73
N ARG A 379 -5.47 -12.25 11.72
CA ARG A 379 -5.98 -12.24 10.35
C ARG A 379 -4.99 -13.04 9.49
N PHE A 380 -5.53 -13.86 8.58
CA PHE A 380 -4.82 -14.89 7.79
C PHE A 380 -3.54 -14.42 7.07
N SER A 381 -3.34 -13.12 6.90
CA SER A 381 -2.16 -12.51 6.29
C SER A 381 -0.91 -12.52 7.18
N ASP A 382 -1.02 -12.69 8.50
CA ASP A 382 0.14 -12.56 9.42
C ASP A 382 0.95 -13.87 9.63
N VAL A 383 0.64 -14.94 8.88
CA VAL A 383 1.10 -16.32 9.13
C VAL A 383 2.43 -16.68 8.45
N LEU A 384 3.01 -15.83 7.60
CA LEU A 384 4.19 -16.18 6.76
C LEU A 384 5.38 -15.22 6.90
N PRO A 385 6.27 -15.46 7.87
CA PRO A 385 7.42 -14.61 8.14
C PRO A 385 8.70 -15.05 7.40
N VAL A 386 8.78 -16.29 6.93
CA VAL A 386 9.96 -16.81 6.19
C VAL A 386 10.26 -15.99 4.93
N PHE A 387 9.24 -15.30 4.41
CA PHE A 387 9.30 -14.46 3.22
C PHE A 387 9.10 -12.96 3.48
N GLY A 388 9.17 -12.55 4.76
CA GLY A 388 9.39 -11.16 5.16
C GLY A 388 8.49 -10.12 4.50
N VAL A 389 7.20 -10.38 4.24
CA VAL A 389 6.30 -9.30 3.82
C VAL A 389 4.83 -9.59 4.15
N PHE A 390 4.46 -9.52 5.42
CA PHE A 390 3.07 -9.24 5.75
C PHE A 390 2.97 -8.28 6.94
N ARG A 391 2.29 -7.16 6.67
CA ARG A 391 1.73 -6.17 7.60
C ARG A 391 2.56 -5.71 8.80
N SER A 392 3.88 -5.60 8.67
CA SER A 392 4.71 -5.09 9.76
C SER A 392 5.54 -3.89 9.31
N PRO A 393 5.70 -2.84 10.16
CA PRO A 393 6.48 -1.65 9.81
C PRO A 393 7.84 -2.06 9.24
N ALA A 394 8.36 -1.27 8.30
CA ALA A 394 9.52 -1.63 7.48
C ALA A 394 10.77 -2.13 8.25
N TYR A 395 10.84 -1.84 9.55
CA TYR A 395 11.74 -2.46 10.52
C TYR A 395 11.79 -4.00 10.47
N TYR A 396 10.66 -4.68 10.30
CA TYR A 396 10.58 -6.15 10.26
C TYR A 396 10.97 -6.74 8.91
N ARG A 397 10.83 -5.96 7.82
CA ARG A 397 11.24 -6.32 6.45
C ARG A 397 12.76 -6.48 6.33
N ALA A 398 13.52 -5.63 7.03
CA ALA A 398 14.98 -5.68 7.06
C ALA A 398 15.51 -6.93 7.78
N ARG A 399 14.85 -7.36 8.86
CA ARG A 399 15.33 -8.46 9.72
C ARG A 399 15.27 -9.83 9.03
N CYS A 400 14.20 -10.15 8.31
CA CYS A 400 14.06 -11.47 7.67
C CYS A 400 14.80 -11.55 6.31
N PHE A 401 15.02 -10.43 5.61
CA PHE A 401 15.94 -10.40 4.44
C PHE A 401 17.41 -10.56 4.85
N LEU A 402 17.83 -9.93 5.95
CA LEU A 402 19.21 -10.06 6.46
C LEU A 402 19.49 -11.48 6.95
N LEU A 403 18.53 -12.18 7.56
CA LEU A 403 18.72 -13.56 8.02
C LEU A 403 18.89 -14.57 6.87
N VAL A 404 18.18 -14.37 5.75
CA VAL A 404 18.35 -15.20 4.54
C VAL A 404 19.66 -14.87 3.82
N ALA A 405 20.03 -13.59 3.76
CA ALA A 405 21.25 -13.14 3.07
C ALA A 405 22.55 -13.34 3.87
N VAL A 406 22.50 -13.38 5.20
CA VAL A 406 23.67 -13.65 6.09
C VAL A 406 23.76 -15.14 6.44
N GLY A 407 22.70 -15.91 6.19
CA GLY A 407 22.67 -17.35 6.33
C GLY A 407 23.29 -18.11 5.15
N ALA A 408 23.31 -17.52 3.96
CA ALA A 408 24.04 -17.96 2.76
C ALA A 408 25.46 -17.37 2.75
#